data_AF-A0A183A7E3-F1
#
_entry.id   AF-A0A183A7E3-F1
#
_cell.length_a   1.000
_cell.length_b   1.000
_cell.length_c   1.000
_cell.angle_alpha   90.00
_cell.angle_beta   90.00
_cell.angle_gamma   90.00
#
_symmetry.space_group_name_H-M   'P 1'
#
loop_
_entity.id
_entity.type
_entity.pdbx_description
1 polymer ?
#
loop_
_entity_poly.entity_id
_entity_poly.type
_entity_poly.pdbx_seq_one_letter_code
_entity_poly.pdbx_strand_id
1 'polypeptide(L)'
;LANASTYMNSTSLTELSLSSSVDSSLRCSLPSPKAFRLLRGINDPDMPWLGFLLGQTPASIWYWCADQVSTVIKSNDNHHTQMMVQRALAAKSLSHAQGATLLAGMIKQLPLFIIVIPGMISRILFPGKLKIIPSGLRGLMLAVMSAALISDLTSIFNSASTLFAVDIYKRFRGAATDWELTLVGRYVGRIQEKVLFKEITS
;
A
#
# COMPACT_ATOMS: atom_id res chain seq x y z
N LEU A 1 -27.80 -3.10 -30.45
CA LEU A 1 -28.77 -1.99 -30.33
C LEU A 1 -30.23 -2.44 -30.52
N ALA A 2 -30.53 -3.47 -31.33
CA ALA A 2 -31.91 -3.88 -31.61
C ALA A 2 -32.62 -4.76 -30.55
N ASN A 3 -31.94 -5.17 -29.46
CA ASN A 3 -32.54 -6.02 -28.42
C ASN A 3 -32.59 -5.35 -27.03
N ALA A 4 -32.29 -4.05 -26.97
CA ALA A 4 -32.26 -3.27 -25.73
C ALA A 4 -33.60 -2.60 -25.41
N SER A 5 -34.50 -2.49 -26.39
CA SER A 5 -35.79 -1.80 -26.26
C SER A 5 -36.84 -2.60 -25.47
N THR A 6 -36.68 -3.92 -25.35
CA THR A 6 -37.64 -4.79 -24.64
C THR A 6 -37.41 -4.90 -23.13
N TYR A 7 -36.31 -4.35 -22.60
CA TYR A 7 -35.93 -4.44 -21.19
C TYR A 7 -36.07 -3.11 -20.41
N MET A 8 -36.64 -2.07 -21.03
CA MET A 8 -36.80 -0.73 -20.43
C MET A 8 -37.93 -0.63 -19.38
N ASN A 9 -38.59 -1.73 -19.04
CA ASN A 9 -39.69 -1.76 -18.06
C ASN A 9 -39.36 -2.42 -16.71
N SER A 10 -38.11 -2.85 -16.46
CA SER A 10 -37.69 -3.33 -15.13
C SER A 10 -36.80 -2.28 -14.44
N THR A 11 -37.35 -1.67 -13.40
CA THR A 11 -36.80 -0.53 -12.65
C THR A 11 -35.61 -0.85 -11.74
N SER A 12 -34.82 -1.91 -11.98
CA SER A 12 -33.60 -2.10 -11.19
C SER A 12 -32.58 -3.06 -11.85
N LEU A 13 -31.32 -2.62 -11.89
CA LEU A 13 -30.12 -3.41 -12.22
C LEU A 13 -30.01 -4.71 -11.40
N THR A 14 -30.71 -4.80 -10.25
CA THR A 14 -30.74 -6.01 -9.41
C THR A 14 -31.53 -7.16 -10.01
N GLU A 15 -32.60 -6.90 -10.77
CA GLU A 15 -33.40 -7.99 -11.37
C GLU A 15 -32.72 -8.60 -12.60
N LEU A 16 -31.93 -7.83 -13.34
CA LEU A 16 -31.10 -8.37 -14.41
C LEU A 16 -30.02 -9.33 -13.89
N SER A 17 -29.51 -9.13 -12.67
CA SER A 17 -28.47 -10.00 -12.10
C SER A 17 -28.98 -11.39 -11.68
N LEU A 18 -30.30 -11.54 -11.49
CA LEU A 18 -30.96 -12.78 -11.05
C LEU A 18 -31.52 -13.62 -12.20
N SER A 19 -31.59 -13.08 -13.41
CA SER A 19 -32.10 -13.82 -14.57
C SER A 19 -31.07 -14.85 -15.07
N SER A 20 -31.50 -16.11 -15.18
CA SER A 20 -30.73 -17.27 -15.65
C SER A 20 -30.32 -17.18 -17.14
N SER A 21 -30.77 -16.16 -17.87
CA SER A 21 -30.52 -15.94 -19.30
C SER A 21 -29.42 -14.91 -19.62
N VAL A 22 -28.68 -14.42 -18.62
CA VAL A 22 -27.56 -13.50 -18.84
C VAL A 22 -26.29 -14.29 -19.17
N ASP A 23 -25.73 -14.01 -20.35
CA ASP A 23 -24.46 -14.55 -20.86
C ASP A 23 -23.35 -14.50 -19.80
N SER A 24 -22.61 -15.60 -19.65
CA SER A 24 -21.55 -15.81 -18.63
C SER A 24 -20.50 -14.68 -18.63
N SER A 25 -20.27 -14.09 -19.80
CA SER A 25 -19.37 -12.95 -20.05
C SER A 25 -19.82 -11.68 -19.30
N LEU A 26 -21.13 -11.46 -19.18
CA LEU A 26 -21.71 -10.27 -18.55
C LEU A 26 -21.74 -10.38 -17.03
N ARG A 27 -21.85 -11.60 -16.47
CA ARG A 27 -21.85 -11.85 -15.01
C ARG A 27 -20.55 -11.39 -14.33
N CYS A 28 -19.40 -11.50 -14.99
CA CYS A 28 -18.12 -11.03 -14.47
C CYS A 28 -17.97 -9.50 -14.48
N SER A 29 -18.78 -8.82 -15.31
CA SER A 29 -18.74 -7.37 -15.52
C SER A 29 -19.64 -6.60 -14.54
N LEU A 30 -20.73 -7.23 -14.08
CA LEU A 30 -21.66 -6.60 -13.14
C LEU A 30 -21.08 -6.59 -11.72
N PRO A 31 -21.15 -5.46 -11.00
CA PRO A 31 -20.79 -5.43 -9.58
C PRO A 31 -21.75 -6.33 -8.78
N SER A 32 -21.20 -7.06 -7.81
CA SER A 32 -21.99 -7.93 -6.92
C SER A 32 -23.11 -7.13 -6.23
N PRO A 33 -24.29 -7.72 -5.96
CA PRO A 33 -25.39 -7.05 -5.25
C PRO A 33 -25.00 -6.53 -3.85
N LYS A 34 -23.88 -7.00 -3.28
CA LYS A 34 -23.31 -6.50 -2.02
C LYS A 34 -22.25 -5.38 -2.19
N ALA A 35 -21.98 -4.90 -3.41
CA ALA A 35 -20.90 -3.96 -3.69
C ALA A 35 -21.11 -2.56 -3.09
N PHE A 36 -22.36 -2.12 -2.93
CA PHE A 36 -22.70 -0.81 -2.34
C PHE A 36 -22.76 -0.83 -0.81
N ARG A 37 -22.54 -1.98 -0.17
CA ARG A 37 -22.40 -2.08 1.29
C ARG A 37 -20.93 -2.13 1.68
N LEU A 38 -20.39 -0.95 2.02
CA LEU A 38 -18.99 -0.75 2.41
C LEU A 38 -18.65 -1.45 3.74
N LEU A 39 -19.56 -1.41 4.72
CA LEU A 39 -19.46 -2.13 5.98
C LEU A 39 -20.51 -3.26 5.98
N ARG A 40 -20.05 -4.52 5.87
CA ARG A 40 -20.94 -5.70 5.86
C ARG A 40 -21.23 -6.18 7.28
N GLY A 41 -22.23 -7.04 7.44
CA GLY A 41 -22.60 -7.56 8.76
C GLY A 41 -21.45 -8.30 9.44
N ILE A 42 -21.50 -8.42 10.77
CA ILE A 42 -20.44 -9.08 11.55
C ILE A 42 -20.24 -10.56 11.18
N ASN A 43 -21.26 -11.17 10.57
CA ASN A 43 -21.32 -12.58 10.16
C ASN A 43 -21.02 -12.81 8.66
N ASP A 44 -20.68 -11.78 7.87
CA ASP A 44 -20.32 -11.96 6.47
C ASP A 44 -18.85 -12.48 6.36
N PRO A 45 -18.59 -13.62 5.66
CA PRO A 45 -17.28 -14.28 5.66
C PRO A 45 -16.19 -13.53 4.87
N ASP A 46 -16.57 -12.67 3.93
CA ASP A 46 -15.59 -12.03 3.03
C ASP A 46 -15.03 -10.71 3.59
N MET A 47 -15.84 -9.95 4.36
CA MET A 47 -15.46 -8.58 4.77
C MET A 47 -16.30 -8.05 5.94
N PRO A 48 -16.15 -8.60 7.15
CA PRO A 48 -16.89 -8.11 8.32
C PRO A 48 -16.46 -6.69 8.69
N TRP A 49 -17.42 -5.81 8.99
CA TRP A 49 -17.13 -4.42 9.37
C TRP A 49 -16.16 -4.32 10.55
N LEU A 50 -16.28 -5.24 11.51
CA LEU A 50 -15.45 -5.25 12.71
C LEU A 50 -13.99 -5.58 12.37
N GLY A 51 -13.76 -6.58 11.51
CA GLY A 51 -12.42 -6.92 11.03
C GLY A 51 -11.81 -5.80 10.19
N PHE A 52 -12.62 -5.10 9.39
CA PHE A 52 -12.16 -3.95 8.63
C PHE A 52 -11.74 -2.79 9.53
N LEU A 53 -12.57 -2.38 10.49
CA LEU A 53 -12.24 -1.26 11.38
C LEU A 53 -11.12 -1.61 12.37
N LEU A 54 -11.19 -2.78 13.03
CA LEU A 54 -10.17 -3.20 13.99
C LEU A 54 -8.87 -3.65 13.34
N GLY A 55 -8.87 -4.05 12.06
CA GLY A 55 -7.65 -4.35 11.32
C GLY A 55 -7.03 -3.09 10.72
N GLN A 56 -7.81 -2.32 9.97
CA GLN A 56 -7.29 -1.20 9.19
C GLN A 56 -6.93 0.01 10.06
N THR A 57 -7.73 0.33 11.09
CA THR A 57 -7.46 1.54 11.88
C THR A 57 -6.18 1.41 12.72
N PRO A 58 -5.92 0.32 13.46
CA PRO A 58 -4.68 0.18 14.22
C PRO A 58 -3.47 -0.04 13.29
N ALA A 59 -3.63 -0.78 12.19
CA ALA A 59 -2.55 -0.97 11.22
C ALA A 59 -2.13 0.36 10.56
N SER A 60 -3.09 1.23 10.25
CA SER A 60 -2.77 2.57 9.71
C SER A 60 -2.11 3.45 10.77
N ILE A 61 -2.63 3.51 11.99
CA ILE A 61 -1.99 4.27 13.08
C ILE A 61 -0.59 3.73 13.37
N TRP A 62 -0.40 2.41 13.34
CA TRP A 62 0.91 1.79 13.46
C TRP A 62 1.83 2.22 12.32
N TYR A 63 1.39 2.14 11.07
CA TYR A 63 2.20 2.55 9.92
C TYR A 63 2.52 4.05 9.91
N TRP A 64 1.60 4.90 10.37
CA TRP A 64 1.75 6.36 10.31
C TRP A 64 2.46 6.96 11.51
N CYS A 65 2.25 6.37 12.68
CA CYS A 65 2.69 6.90 13.96
C CYS A 65 3.68 5.99 14.70
N ALA A 66 3.80 4.71 14.32
CA ALA A 66 4.72 3.76 14.95
C ALA A 66 5.75 3.16 13.99
N ASP A 67 5.68 3.47 12.69
CA ASP A 67 6.67 3.02 11.71
C ASP A 67 7.97 3.82 11.87
N GLN A 68 8.75 3.30 12.81
CA GLN A 68 10.19 3.07 12.90
C GLN A 68 10.26 2.05 14.02
N VAL A 69 10.61 0.80 13.70
CA VAL A 69 10.94 -0.30 14.63
C VAL A 69 10.76 0.12 16.09
N SER A 70 9.54 -0.07 16.59
CA SER A 70 9.23 0.26 17.97
C SER A 70 9.93 -0.79 18.83
N THR A 71 11.12 -0.46 19.31
CA THR A 71 11.82 -1.17 20.37
C THR A 71 10.93 -1.18 21.60
N VAL A 72 10.12 -2.24 21.72
CA VAL A 72 9.35 -2.51 22.91
C VAL A 72 10.32 -3.13 23.92
N ILE A 73 10.46 -2.40 25.02
CA ILE A 73 10.96 -2.77 26.36
C ILE A 73 12.40 -2.33 26.71
N LYS A 74 12.41 -1.27 27.52
CA LYS A 74 13.41 -0.79 28.50
C LYS A 74 14.73 -0.28 27.94
N SER A 75 14.97 1.02 28.07
CA SER A 75 15.68 1.60 29.24
C SER A 75 16.04 3.08 28.97
N ASN A 76 15.47 3.97 29.78
CA ASN A 76 16.05 5.23 30.29
C ASN A 76 17.06 6.01 29.42
N ASP A 77 16.72 6.37 28.17
CA ASP A 77 17.38 7.47 27.46
C ASP A 77 16.39 8.17 26.49
N ASN A 78 16.34 9.50 26.54
CA ASN A 78 15.33 10.35 25.91
C ASN A 78 15.52 10.54 24.39
N HIS A 79 15.77 9.48 23.61
CA HIS A 79 15.82 9.58 22.14
C HIS A 79 15.10 8.40 21.48
N HIS A 80 13.77 8.42 21.54
CA HIS A 80 12.92 7.65 20.64
C HIS A 80 12.70 8.45 19.37
N THR A 81 13.40 8.08 18.32
CA THR A 81 13.09 8.62 17.01
C THR A 81 12.23 7.64 16.24
N GLN A 82 11.17 8.15 15.61
CA GLN A 82 10.35 7.46 14.62
C GLN A 82 10.60 8.08 13.22
N MET A 83 10.69 7.34 12.11
CA MET A 83 11.33 7.80 10.86
C MET A 83 10.46 8.84 10.18
N MET A 84 9.15 8.66 10.27
CA MET A 84 8.20 9.65 9.80
C MET A 84 8.14 10.87 10.72
N VAL A 85 8.23 10.67 12.04
CA VAL A 85 8.31 11.79 13.00
C VAL A 85 9.62 12.57 12.86
N GLN A 86 10.73 11.92 12.56
CA GLN A 86 12.03 12.54 12.28
C GLN A 86 11.96 13.44 11.06
N ARG A 87 11.24 13.03 10.00
CA ARG A 87 11.00 13.88 8.82
C ARG A 87 10.21 15.15 9.17
N ALA A 88 9.25 15.05 10.10
CA ALA A 88 8.53 16.21 10.60
C ALA A 88 9.38 17.08 11.54
N LEU A 89 10.23 16.48 12.38
CA LEU A 89 11.12 17.18 13.33
C LEU A 89 12.33 17.84 12.66
N ALA A 90 12.75 17.38 11.48
CA ALA A 90 13.80 18.01 10.68
C ALA A 90 13.35 19.33 10.01
N ALA A 91 12.06 19.69 10.14
CA ALA A 91 11.55 20.94 9.61
C ALA A 91 12.01 22.15 10.43
N LYS A 92 12.37 23.25 9.75
CA LYS A 92 12.88 24.49 10.37
C LYS A 92 11.86 25.18 11.30
N SER A 93 10.58 24.85 11.22
CA SER A 93 9.53 25.36 12.11
C SER A 93 8.34 24.41 12.20
N LEU A 94 7.64 24.43 13.34
CA LEU A 94 6.48 23.57 13.61
C LEU A 94 5.31 23.86 12.65
N SER A 95 5.09 25.13 12.28
CA SER A 95 4.02 25.52 11.35
C SER A 95 4.22 24.94 9.95
N HIS A 96 5.47 24.88 9.47
CA HIS A 96 5.80 24.26 8.18
C HIS A 96 5.65 22.74 8.22
N ALA A 97 6.00 22.09 9.34
CA ALA A 97 5.78 20.65 9.50
C ALA A 97 4.28 20.30 9.47
N GLN A 98 3.46 21.05 10.20
CA GLN A 98 2.00 20.88 10.20
C GLN A 98 1.39 21.12 8.82
N GLY A 99 1.80 22.19 8.13
CA GLY A 99 1.40 22.47 6.75
C GLY A 99 1.81 21.36 5.78
N ALA A 100 3.02 20.82 5.91
CA ALA A 100 3.50 19.70 5.08
C ALA A 100 2.71 18.41 5.34
N THR A 101 2.36 18.10 6.59
CA THR A 101 1.54 16.92 6.92
C THR A 101 0.12 17.03 6.39
N LEU A 102 -0.49 18.23 6.45
CA LEU A 102 -1.82 18.47 5.90
C LEU A 102 -1.80 18.32 4.36
N LEU A 103 -0.82 18.94 3.70
CA LEU A 103 -0.64 18.83 2.26
C LEU A 103 -0.39 17.38 1.83
N ALA A 104 0.43 16.63 2.58
CA ALA A 104 0.68 15.22 2.31
C ALA A 104 -0.61 14.37 2.42
N GLY A 105 -1.46 14.66 3.42
CA GLY A 105 -2.78 14.04 3.54
C GLY A 105 -3.66 14.32 2.33
N MET A 106 -3.69 15.58 1.86
CA MET A 106 -4.44 15.97 0.66
C MET A 106 -3.94 15.28 -0.61
N ILE A 107 -2.61 15.17 -0.77
CA ILE A 107 -2.00 14.46 -1.91
C ILE A 107 -2.32 12.96 -1.85
N LYS A 108 -2.41 12.37 -0.65
CA LYS A 108 -2.66 10.94 -0.50
C LYS A 108 -4.11 10.51 -0.75
N GLN A 109 -5.03 11.48 -0.88
CA GLN A 109 -6.37 11.24 -1.38
C GLN A 109 -6.42 11.07 -2.91
N LEU A 110 -5.41 11.60 -3.62
CA LEU A 110 -5.34 11.61 -5.09
C LEU A 110 -5.33 10.21 -5.74
N PRO A 111 -4.62 9.18 -5.20
CA PRO A 111 -4.64 7.83 -5.75
C PRO A 111 -6.03 7.21 -5.82
N LEU A 112 -6.96 7.59 -4.93
CA LEU A 112 -8.34 7.14 -5.02
C LEU A 112 -8.98 7.57 -6.36
N PHE A 113 -8.77 8.82 -6.76
CA PHE A 113 -9.36 9.37 -7.97
C PHE A 113 -8.65 8.89 -9.23
N ILE A 114 -7.32 8.79 -9.21
CA ILE A 114 -6.51 8.46 -10.39
C ILE A 114 -6.39 6.94 -10.62
N ILE A 115 -6.44 6.12 -9.57
CA ILE A 115 -6.21 4.67 -9.67
C ILE A 115 -7.53 3.90 -9.51
N VAL A 116 -8.30 4.19 -8.46
CA VAL A 116 -9.48 3.36 -8.09
C VAL A 116 -10.65 3.59 -9.04
N ILE A 117 -11.01 4.86 -9.30
CA ILE A 117 -12.14 5.19 -10.19
C ILE A 117 -11.97 4.64 -11.61
N PRO A 118 -10.86 4.90 -12.34
CA PRO A 118 -10.67 4.35 -13.67
C PRO A 118 -10.51 2.81 -13.65
N GLY A 119 -9.98 2.23 -12.57
CA GLY A 119 -9.95 0.78 -12.39
C GLY A 119 -11.35 0.16 -12.33
N MET A 120 -12.26 0.78 -11.60
CA MET A 120 -13.66 0.34 -11.49
C MET A 120 -14.43 0.51 -12.81
N ILE A 121 -14.18 1.61 -13.54
CA ILE A 121 -14.77 1.86 -14.87
C ILE A 121 -14.23 0.83 -15.89
N SER A 122 -12.92 0.57 -15.87
CA SER A 122 -12.25 -0.38 -16.77
C SER A 122 -12.81 -1.81 -16.64
N ARG A 123 -13.16 -2.24 -15.42
CA ARG A 123 -13.77 -3.55 -15.16
C ARG A 123 -15.12 -3.73 -15.87
N ILE A 124 -15.90 -2.66 -16.02
CA ILE A 124 -17.23 -2.70 -16.64
C ILE A 124 -17.10 -2.54 -18.16
N LEU A 125 -16.18 -1.68 -18.63
CA LEU A 125 -16.04 -1.33 -20.04
C LEU A 125 -15.29 -2.40 -20.88
N PHE A 126 -14.36 -3.15 -20.28
CA PHE A 126 -13.53 -4.15 -20.99
C PHE A 126 -13.48 -5.52 -20.31
N PRO A 127 -14.62 -6.23 -20.19
CA PRO A 127 -14.62 -7.57 -19.63
C PRO A 127 -13.84 -8.54 -20.52
N GLY A 128 -12.77 -9.12 -19.96
CA GLY A 128 -11.95 -10.14 -20.64
C GLY A 128 -10.97 -9.62 -21.70
N LYS A 129 -10.84 -8.29 -21.90
CA LYS A 129 -9.92 -7.70 -22.88
C LYS A 129 -8.79 -6.90 -22.21
N LEU A 130 -7.95 -7.58 -21.44
CA LEU A 130 -6.64 -7.05 -20.98
C LEU A 130 -5.68 -6.71 -22.14
N LYS A 131 -6.06 -7.03 -23.39
CA LYS A 131 -5.24 -6.95 -24.60
C LYS A 131 -5.33 -5.60 -25.33
N ILE A 132 -6.14 -4.65 -24.84
CA ILE A 132 -6.34 -3.33 -25.47
C ILE A 132 -5.31 -2.30 -24.97
N ILE A 133 -4.57 -2.61 -23.90
CA ILE A 133 -3.45 -1.79 -23.44
C ILE A 133 -2.34 -1.92 -24.51
N PRO A 134 -1.91 -0.80 -25.14
CA PRO A 134 -0.86 -0.86 -26.16
C PRO A 134 0.40 -1.53 -25.58
N SER A 135 1.09 -2.32 -26.39
CA SER A 135 2.23 -3.14 -25.96
C SER A 135 3.29 -2.35 -25.20
N GLY A 136 3.55 -1.09 -25.59
CA GLY A 136 4.44 -0.18 -24.88
C GLY A 136 3.93 0.22 -23.48
N LEU A 137 2.62 0.49 -23.32
CA LEU A 137 2.02 0.84 -22.03
C LEU A 137 1.97 -0.38 -21.09
N ARG A 138 1.77 -1.59 -21.63
CA ARG A 138 1.84 -2.84 -20.86
C ARG A 138 3.25 -3.06 -20.30
N GLY A 139 4.29 -2.82 -21.10
CA GLY A 139 5.68 -2.86 -20.63
C GLY A 139 5.96 -1.80 -19.57
N LEU A 140 5.45 -0.59 -19.74
CA LEU A 140 5.58 0.50 -18.76
C LEU A 140 4.91 0.15 -17.43
N MET A 141 3.71 -0.44 -17.43
CA MET A 141 3.03 -0.86 -16.20
C MET A 141 3.83 -1.93 -15.46
N LEU A 142 4.33 -2.95 -16.16
CA LEU A 142 5.17 -3.98 -15.55
C LEU A 142 6.46 -3.39 -14.98
N ALA A 143 7.12 -2.49 -15.72
CA ALA A 143 8.32 -1.81 -15.24
C ALA A 143 8.05 -0.96 -13.99
N VAL A 144 6.96 -0.20 -13.95
CA VAL A 144 6.57 0.61 -12.79
C VAL A 144 6.24 -0.28 -11.59
N MET A 145 5.55 -1.41 -11.78
CA MET A 145 5.25 -2.34 -10.69
C MET A 145 6.52 -3.00 -10.15
N SER A 146 7.41 -3.47 -11.02
CA SER A 146 8.71 -4.01 -10.60
C SER A 146 9.55 -2.96 -9.88
N ALA A 147 9.59 -1.71 -10.39
CA ALA A 147 10.30 -0.61 -9.74
C ALA A 147 9.71 -0.26 -8.37
N ALA A 148 8.39 -0.26 -8.23
CA ALA A 148 7.72 -0.04 -6.95
C ALA A 148 8.08 -1.14 -5.94
N LEU A 149 8.03 -2.41 -6.36
CA LEU A 149 8.43 -3.55 -5.52
C LEU A 149 9.90 -3.46 -5.09
N ILE A 150 10.80 -3.11 -6.02
CA ILE A 150 12.22 -2.94 -5.70
C ILE A 150 12.41 -1.79 -4.70
N SER A 151 11.72 -0.67 -4.88
CA SER A 151 11.77 0.48 -3.95
C SER A 151 11.34 0.09 -2.54
N ASP A 152 10.25 -0.66 -2.39
CA ASP A 152 9.76 -1.12 -1.09
C ASP A 152 10.72 -2.11 -0.44
N LEU A 153 11.26 -3.06 -1.20
CA LEU A 153 12.27 -4.01 -0.71
C LEU A 153 13.55 -3.30 -0.27
N THR A 154 14.06 -2.34 -1.05
CA THR A 154 15.22 -1.53 -0.69
C THR A 154 14.95 -0.74 0.59
N SER A 155 13.74 -0.20 0.78
CA SER A 155 13.36 0.51 2.00
C SER A 155 13.36 -0.41 3.23
N ILE A 156 12.79 -1.61 3.11
CA ILE A 156 12.77 -2.61 4.20
C ILE A 156 14.20 -3.00 4.58
N PHE A 157 15.07 -3.25 3.61
CA PHE A 157 16.46 -3.60 3.88
C PHE A 157 17.26 -2.45 4.50
N ASN A 158 17.06 -1.22 4.05
CA ASN A 158 17.70 -0.04 4.64
C ASN A 158 17.31 0.15 6.12
N SER A 159 16.04 -0.06 6.44
CA SER A 159 15.55 -0.04 7.83
C SER A 159 16.11 -1.20 8.65
N ALA A 160 16.15 -2.41 8.09
CA ALA A 160 16.73 -3.59 8.74
C ALA A 160 18.24 -3.45 9.01
N SER A 161 19.00 -2.84 8.10
CA SER A 161 20.43 -2.54 8.30
C SER A 161 20.64 -1.55 9.46
N THR A 162 19.77 -0.54 9.57
CA THR A 162 19.81 0.44 10.66
C THR A 162 19.51 -0.22 12.00
N LEU A 163 18.48 -1.07 12.06
CA LEU A 163 18.14 -1.87 13.24
C LEU A 163 19.31 -2.78 13.63
N PHE A 164 19.90 -3.48 12.66
CA PHE A 164 21.03 -4.37 12.92
C PHE A 164 22.26 -3.61 13.46
N ALA A 165 22.59 -2.47 12.87
CA ALA A 165 23.69 -1.64 13.36
C ALA A 165 23.40 -1.12 14.78
N VAL A 166 22.24 -0.53 15.03
CA VAL A 166 21.94 0.10 16.31
C VAL A 166 21.67 -0.92 17.41
N ASP A 167 20.82 -1.92 17.17
CA ASP A 167 20.35 -2.83 18.22
C ASP A 167 21.26 -4.05 18.45
N ILE A 168 21.92 -4.56 17.41
CA ILE A 168 22.79 -5.74 17.53
C ILE A 168 24.25 -5.32 17.71
N TYR A 169 24.77 -4.41 16.89
CA TYR A 169 26.18 -4.03 16.94
C TYR A 169 26.53 -3.20 18.19
N LYS A 170 25.70 -2.22 18.61
CA LYS A 170 25.94 -1.50 19.87
C LYS A 170 25.75 -2.37 21.12
N ARG A 171 24.85 -3.37 21.08
CA ARG A 171 24.68 -4.34 22.17
C ARG A 171 25.93 -5.20 22.35
N PHE A 172 26.59 -5.55 21.25
CA PHE A 172 27.83 -6.34 21.27
C PHE A 172 29.07 -5.50 21.62
N ARG A 173 29.09 -4.22 21.23
CA ARG A 173 30.19 -3.29 21.50
C ARG A 173 29.67 -1.98 22.10
N GLY A 174 29.58 -1.93 23.43
CA GLY A 174 28.98 -0.82 24.18
C GLY A 174 29.67 0.56 24.09
N ALA A 175 30.85 0.65 23.47
CA ALA A 175 31.60 1.90 23.26
C ALA A 175 31.81 2.25 21.77
N ALA A 176 30.97 1.71 20.87
CA ALA A 176 31.10 1.98 19.44
C ALA A 176 30.81 3.45 19.10
N THR A 177 31.71 4.07 18.33
CA THR A 177 31.58 5.46 17.87
C THR A 177 30.51 5.57 16.78
N ASP A 178 29.82 6.71 16.67
CA ASP A 178 28.78 6.93 15.66
C ASP A 178 29.30 6.74 14.21
N TRP A 179 30.56 7.05 13.97
CA TRP A 179 31.24 6.79 12.70
C TRP A 179 31.34 5.30 12.36
N GLU A 180 31.73 4.46 13.33
CA GLU A 180 31.81 3.01 13.14
C GLU A 180 30.41 2.44 12.83
N LEU A 181 29.38 2.94 13.52
CA LEU A 181 27.99 2.56 13.31
C LEU A 181 27.50 2.90 11.90
N THR A 182 27.85 4.08 11.39
CA THR A 182 27.47 4.49 10.04
C THR A 182 28.19 3.66 8.97
N LEU A 183 29.44 3.27 9.24
CA LEU A 183 30.23 2.42 8.34
C LEU A 183 29.65 1.00 8.26
N VAL A 184 29.31 0.40 9.40
CA VAL A 184 28.72 -0.93 9.48
C VAL A 184 27.35 -0.95 8.79
N GLY A 185 26.48 0.03 9.05
CA GLY A 185 25.18 0.13 8.38
C GLY A 185 25.30 0.27 6.85
N ARG A 186 26.28 1.04 6.36
CA ARG A 186 26.57 1.15 4.92
C ARG A 186 27.10 -0.15 4.32
N TYR A 187 27.94 -0.87 5.06
CA TYR A 187 28.51 -2.15 4.60
C TYR A 187 27.44 -3.25 4.53
N VAL A 188 26.62 -3.37 5.58
CA VAL A 188 25.47 -4.30 5.62
C VAL A 188 24.48 -3.97 4.51
N GLY A 189 24.17 -2.69 4.29
CA GLY A 189 23.31 -2.25 3.19
C GLY A 189 23.84 -2.64 1.81
N ARG A 190 25.16 -2.50 1.56
CA ARG A 190 25.80 -2.90 0.31
C ARG A 190 25.81 -4.42 0.10
N ILE A 191 25.94 -5.20 1.17
CA ILE A 191 25.81 -6.66 1.10
C ILE A 191 24.37 -7.06 0.76
N GLN A 192 23.39 -6.47 1.44
CA GLN A 192 21.98 -6.74 1.17
C GLN A 192 21.57 -6.36 -0.25
N GLU A 193 22.08 -5.24 -0.77
CA GLU A 193 21.85 -4.82 -2.16
C GLU A 193 22.43 -5.83 -3.17
N LYS A 194 23.64 -6.35 -2.91
CA LYS A 194 24.25 -7.40 -3.76
C LYS A 194 23.49 -8.71 -3.70
N VAL A 195 22.97 -9.09 -2.53
CA VAL A 195 22.13 -10.29 -2.37
C VAL A 195 20.83 -10.12 -3.13
N LEU A 196 20.18 -8.96 -3.01
CA LEU A 196 18.95 -8.64 -3.73
C LEU A 196 19.15 -8.69 -5.24
N PHE A 197 20.23 -8.08 -5.75
CA PHE A 197 20.53 -8.09 -7.19
C PHE A 197 20.80 -9.51 -7.71
N LYS A 198 21.46 -10.35 -6.90
CA LYS A 198 21.70 -11.75 -7.23
C LYS A 198 20.39 -12.54 -7.28
N GLU A 199 19.48 -12.32 -6.35
CA GLU A 199 18.17 -13.00 -6.31
C GLU A 199 17.23 -12.57 -7.45
N ILE A 200 17.31 -11.30 -7.88
CA ILE A 200 16.51 -10.78 -9.00
C ILE A 200 17.04 -11.25 -10.36
N THR A 201 18.35 -11.48 -10.47
CA THR A 201 19.00 -11.89 -11.73
C THR A 201 19.02 -13.42 -11.90
N SER A 202 18.77 -14.18 -10.83
CA SER A 202 18.68 -15.65 -10.84
C SER A 202 17.28 -16.15 -11.21
#